data_AF-A0A0P9FPM6-F1
#
_entry.id   AF-A0A0P9FPM6-F1
#
_cell.length_a   1.000
_cell.length_b   1.000
_cell.length_c   1.000
_cell.angle_alpha   90.00
_cell.angle_beta   90.00
_cell.angle_gamma   90.00
#
_symmetry.space_group_name_H-M   'P 1'
#
loop_
_entity.id
_entity.type
_entity.pdbx_description
1 polymer ?
#
loop_
_entity_poly.entity_id
_entity_poly.type
_entity_poly.pdbx_seq_one_letter_code
_entity_poly.pdbx_strand_id
1 'polypeptide(L)'
;MKTSQAVGFSLIGQAYIGLIVFAVVLAVSLIFSFNLTVVLYGAIFGAITAALLLCYWLGKGGSFFLLAVMCPLICIIVTPITSFFEIANVLGAFFVGLCLLLTGYRLKKGS
;
A
#
# COMPACT_ATOMS: atom_id res chain seq x y z
N MET A 1 -14.99 -19.18 -10.85
CA MET A 1 -14.13 -18.41 -9.92
C MET A 1 -13.11 -17.61 -10.73
N LYS A 2 -12.87 -16.33 -10.41
CA LYS A 2 -11.81 -15.56 -11.06
C LYS A 2 -10.44 -16.07 -10.59
N THR A 3 -9.49 -16.23 -11.51
CA THR A 3 -8.11 -16.60 -11.15
C THR A 3 -7.47 -15.46 -10.32
N SER A 4 -6.47 -15.77 -9.48
CA SER A 4 -5.75 -14.75 -8.69
C SER A 4 -5.21 -13.61 -9.56
N GLN A 5 -4.81 -13.94 -10.79
CA GLN A 5 -4.45 -12.99 -11.84
C GLN A 5 -5.59 -12.01 -12.19
N ALA A 6 -6.79 -12.52 -12.47
CA ALA A 6 -7.93 -11.69 -12.84
C ALA A 6 -8.36 -10.74 -11.71
N VAL A 7 -8.23 -11.18 -10.45
CA VAL A 7 -8.45 -10.33 -9.28
C VAL A 7 -7.38 -9.24 -9.20
N GLY A 8 -6.11 -9.61 -9.33
CA GLY A 8 -4.99 -8.66 -9.32
C GLY A 8 -5.08 -7.58 -10.40
N PHE A 9 -5.40 -7.95 -11.64
CA PHE A 9 -5.57 -6.97 -12.72
C PHE A 9 -6.77 -6.04 -12.52
N SER A 10 -7.87 -6.54 -11.95
CA SER A 10 -9.01 -5.69 -11.57
C SER A 10 -8.61 -4.65 -10.53
N LEU A 11 -7.84 -5.03 -9.51
CA LEU A 11 -7.31 -4.13 -8.47
C LEU A 11 -6.35 -3.10 -9.05
N ILE A 12 -5.41 -3.52 -9.91
CA ILE A 12 -4.47 -2.62 -10.60
C ILE A 12 -5.24 -1.59 -11.45
N GLY A 13 -6.32 -1.99 -12.11
CA GLY A 13 -7.17 -1.10 -12.91
C GLY A 13 -7.86 0.00 -12.08
N GLN A 14 -8.13 -0.25 -10.80
CA GLN A 14 -8.78 0.68 -9.88
C GLN A 14 -7.80 1.38 -8.91
N ALA A 15 -6.51 1.02 -8.95
CA ALA A 15 -5.50 1.52 -8.01
C ALA A 15 -5.39 3.05 -7.99
N TYR A 16 -5.65 3.71 -9.13
CA TYR A 16 -5.64 5.18 -9.22
C TYR A 16 -6.74 5.83 -8.38
N ILE A 17 -7.93 5.21 -8.30
CA ILE A 17 -9.04 5.69 -7.46
C ILE A 17 -8.63 5.55 -5.99
N GLY A 18 -8.08 4.39 -5.63
CA GLY A 18 -7.54 4.15 -4.30
C GLY A 18 -6.48 5.18 -3.93
N LEU A 19 -5.54 5.48 -4.83
CA LEU A 19 -4.49 6.48 -4.62
C LEU A 19 -5.10 7.85 -4.27
N ILE A 20 -6.10 8.32 -5.02
CA ILE A 20 -6.74 9.61 -4.77
C ILE A 20 -7.43 9.60 -3.39
N VAL A 21 -8.20 8.56 -3.10
CA VAL A 21 -8.95 8.45 -1.83
C VAL A 21 -7.99 8.44 -0.64
N PHE A 22 -6.98 7.57 -0.66
CA PHE A 22 -6.03 7.46 0.45
C PHE A 22 -5.09 8.67 0.55
N ALA A 23 -4.79 9.36 -0.55
CA ALA A 23 -4.04 10.60 -0.53
C ALA A 23 -4.82 11.72 0.17
N VAL A 24 -6.14 11.83 -0.05
CA VAL A 24 -7.00 12.79 0.67
C VAL A 24 -7.04 12.46 2.15
N VAL A 25 -7.25 11.19 2.51
CA VAL A 25 -7.25 10.74 3.92
C VAL A 25 -5.92 11.06 4.60
N LEU A 26 -4.80 10.76 3.94
CA LEU A 26 -3.47 11.07 4.45
C LEU A 26 -3.30 12.59 4.61
N ALA A 27 -3.65 13.39 3.60
CA ALA A 27 -3.53 14.84 3.65
C ALA A 27 -4.30 15.44 4.83
N VAL A 28 -5.51 14.97 5.08
CA VAL A 28 -6.33 15.39 6.23
C VAL A 28 -5.67 14.98 7.55
N SER A 29 -5.18 13.74 7.65
CA SER A 29 -4.49 13.24 8.84
C SER A 29 -3.25 14.07 9.20
N LEU A 30 -2.49 14.50 8.18
CA LEU A 30 -1.29 15.32 8.36
C LEU A 30 -1.56 16.73 8.91
N ILE A 31 -2.79 17.24 8.79
CA ILE A 31 -3.19 18.52 9.39
C ILE A 31 -3.23 18.40 10.92
N PHE A 32 -3.62 17.24 11.44
CA PHE A 32 -3.75 17.02 12.89
C PHE A 32 -2.42 16.67 13.56
N SER A 33 -1.57 15.91 12.88
CA SER A 33 -0.26 15.54 13.37
C SER A 33 0.66 15.26 12.19
N PHE A 34 1.71 16.05 12.04
CA PHE A 34 2.70 15.83 11.00
C PHE A 34 3.90 15.08 11.57
N ASN A 35 4.10 13.83 11.13
CA ASN A 35 5.29 13.05 11.42
C ASN A 35 5.80 12.38 10.15
N LEU A 36 6.83 12.99 9.54
CA LEU A 36 7.40 12.53 8.28
C LEU A 36 7.96 11.10 8.38
N THR A 37 8.57 10.75 9.51
CA THR A 37 9.12 9.40 9.72
C THR A 37 8.03 8.35 9.60
N VAL A 38 6.92 8.53 10.32
CA VAL A 38 5.76 7.62 10.29
C VAL A 38 5.19 7.49 8.87
N VAL A 39 5.10 8.59 8.13
CA VAL A 39 4.65 8.61 6.73
C VAL A 39 5.59 7.80 5.83
N LEU A 40 6.91 7.97 5.97
CA LEU A 40 7.88 7.24 5.16
C LEU A 40 7.83 5.73 5.43
N TYR A 41 7.73 5.32 6.71
CA TYR A 41 7.55 3.91 7.06
C TYR A 41 6.30 3.33 6.40
N GLY A 42 5.15 4.00 6.55
CA GLY A 42 3.90 3.58 5.91
C GLY A 42 4.07 3.42 4.40
N ALA A 43 4.51 4.47 3.71
CA ALA A 43 4.66 4.47 2.26
C ALA A 43 5.59 3.36 1.74
N ILE A 44 6.74 3.15 2.39
CA ILE A 44 7.71 2.11 2.01
C ILE A 44 7.10 0.72 2.18
N PHE A 45 6.51 0.42 3.33
CA PHE A 45 5.88 -0.89 3.58
C PHE A 45 4.66 -1.13 2.68
N GLY A 46 3.92 -0.08 2.35
CA GLY A 46 2.85 -0.12 1.36
C GLY A 46 3.35 -0.52 -0.03
N ALA A 47 4.43 0.12 -0.48
CA ALA A 47 5.06 -0.21 -1.76
C ALA A 47 5.62 -1.65 -1.78
N ILE A 48 6.27 -2.09 -0.69
CA ILE A 48 6.74 -3.48 -0.56
C ILE A 48 5.57 -4.46 -0.65
N THR A 49 4.46 -4.17 0.03
CA THR A 49 3.24 -4.99 -0.02
C THR A 49 2.71 -5.09 -1.44
N ALA A 50 2.62 -3.98 -2.17
CA ALA A 50 2.23 -3.97 -3.57
C ALA A 50 3.15 -4.83 -4.45
N ALA A 51 4.47 -4.73 -4.25
CA ALA A 51 5.44 -5.53 -5.01
C ALA A 51 5.31 -7.04 -4.76
N LEU A 52 5.05 -7.44 -3.50
CA LEU A 52 4.80 -8.83 -3.13
C LEU A 52 3.47 -9.33 -3.72
N LEU A 53 2.40 -8.53 -3.65
CA LEU A 53 1.11 -8.85 -4.27
C LEU A 53 1.24 -8.98 -5.79
N LEU A 54 2.02 -8.13 -6.45
CA LEU A 54 2.32 -8.26 -7.88
C LEU A 54 3.04 -9.58 -8.17
N CYS A 55 4.04 -9.97 -7.37
CA CYS A 55 4.71 -11.26 -7.52
C CYS A 55 3.73 -12.44 -7.38
N TYR A 56 2.83 -12.37 -6.40
CA TYR A 56 1.78 -13.36 -6.20
C TYR A 56 0.83 -13.44 -7.40
N TRP A 57 0.30 -12.30 -7.86
CA TRP A 57 -0.61 -12.25 -9.00
C TRP A 57 0.07 -12.64 -10.31
N LEU A 58 1.38 -12.45 -10.45
CA LEU A 58 2.15 -12.93 -11.61
C LEU A 58 2.48 -14.43 -11.56
N GLY A 59 2.03 -15.16 -10.54
CA GLY A 59 2.17 -16.61 -10.46
C GLY A 59 3.47 -17.10 -9.84
N LYS A 60 4.24 -16.24 -9.15
CA LYS A 60 5.51 -16.63 -8.49
C LYS A 60 5.32 -17.50 -7.22
N GLY A 61 4.08 -17.76 -6.79
CA GLY A 61 3.74 -18.66 -5.69
C GLY A 61 2.98 -17.99 -4.54
N GLY A 62 2.30 -18.80 -3.72
CA GLY A 62 1.46 -18.34 -2.60
C GLY A 62 2.23 -17.75 -1.41
N SER A 63 3.52 -18.05 -1.28
CA SER A 63 4.38 -17.47 -0.23
C SER A 63 4.43 -15.94 -0.30
N PHE A 64 4.42 -15.36 -1.50
CA PHE A 64 4.38 -13.92 -1.70
C PHE A 64 3.11 -13.28 -1.15
N PHE A 65 1.97 -13.97 -1.19
CA PHE A 65 0.74 -13.49 -0.56
C PHE A 65 0.86 -13.46 0.96
N LEU A 66 1.38 -14.53 1.57
CA LEU A 66 1.61 -14.57 3.02
C LEU A 66 2.56 -13.46 3.47
N LEU A 67 3.65 -13.24 2.74
CA LEU A 67 4.59 -12.15 3.01
C LEU A 67 3.90 -10.78 2.87
N ALA A 68 3.08 -10.58 1.84
CA ALA A 68 2.33 -9.34 1.66
C ALA A 68 1.35 -9.06 2.81
N VAL A 69 0.65 -10.09 3.30
CA VAL A 69 -0.27 -9.97 4.44
C VAL A 69 0.49 -9.67 5.74
N MET A 70 1.76 -10.08 5.84
CA MET A 70 2.60 -9.79 7.02
C MET A 70 3.18 -8.38 7.04
N CYS A 71 3.38 -7.75 5.87
CA CYS A 71 3.96 -6.40 5.79
C CYS A 71 3.21 -5.33 6.62
N PRO A 72 1.87 -5.23 6.61
CA PRO A 72 1.15 -4.31 7.48
C PRO A 72 1.47 -4.51 8.97
N LEU A 73 1.57 -5.77 9.42
CA LEU A 73 1.86 -6.08 10.82
C LEU A 73 3.28 -5.67 11.19
N ILE A 74 4.26 -5.98 10.34
CA ILE A 74 5.65 -5.56 10.54
C ILE A 74 5.74 -4.03 10.55
N CYS A 75 5.06 -3.35 9.62
CA CYS A 75 5.04 -1.89 9.53
C CYS A 75 4.61 -1.26 10.86
N ILE A 76 3.51 -1.73 11.47
CA ILE A 76 3.03 -1.19 12.74
C ILE A 76 4.03 -1.46 13.88
N ILE A 77 4.66 -2.63 13.92
CA ILE A 77 5.62 -2.99 14.98
C ILE A 77 6.88 -2.13 14.94
N VAL A 78 7.40 -1.85 13.74
CA VAL A 78 8.68 -1.13 13.58
C VAL A 78 8.53 0.38 13.50
N THR A 79 7.32 0.89 13.30
CA THR A 79 7.07 2.33 13.20
C THR A 79 7.04 2.94 14.60
N PRO A 80 7.83 4.00 14.88
CA PRO A 80 7.81 4.68 16.17
C PRO A 80 6.57 5.57 16.29
N ILE A 81 5.44 4.97 16.67
CA ILE A 81 4.15 5.65 16.84
C ILE A 81 4.08 6.22 18.27
N THR A 82 3.91 7.53 18.36
CA THR A 82 3.91 8.30 19.62
C THR A 82 2.53 8.83 19.99
N SER A 83 1.60 8.88 19.03
CA SER A 83 0.23 9.36 19.24
C SER A 83 -0.81 8.61 18.41
N PHE A 84 -2.08 8.70 18.82
CA PHE A 84 -3.18 8.06 18.11
C PHE A 84 -3.33 8.55 16.66
N PHE A 85 -3.12 9.85 16.41
CA PHE A 85 -3.21 10.43 15.05
C PHE A 85 -2.14 9.89 14.09
N GLU A 86 -0.99 9.47 14.62
CA GLU A 86 0.07 8.86 13.80
C GLU A 86 -0.33 7.48 13.24
N ILE A 87 -1.32 6.80 13.84
CA ILE A 87 -1.90 5.58 13.28
C ILE A 87 -2.61 5.89 11.95
N ALA A 88 -3.34 7.01 11.88
CA ALA A 88 -3.98 7.44 10.64
C ALA A 88 -2.93 7.85 9.58
N ASN A 89 -1.81 8.47 10.00
CA ASN A 89 -0.70 8.77 9.10
C ASN A 89 -0.05 7.51 8.53
N VAL A 90 0.27 6.51 9.37
CA VAL A 90 0.95 5.28 8.91
C VAL A 90 0.05 4.47 7.98
N LEU A 91 -1.24 4.34 8.31
CA LEU A 91 -2.20 3.60 7.49
C LEU A 91 -2.48 4.34 6.18
N GLY A 92 -2.72 5.65 6.24
CA GLY A 92 -2.91 6.48 5.05
C GLY A 92 -1.71 6.40 4.11
N ALA A 93 -0.50 6.59 4.64
CA ALA A 93 0.73 6.50 3.86
C ALA A 93 0.97 5.09 3.31
N PHE A 94 0.65 4.05 4.07
CA PHE A 94 0.72 2.66 3.62
C PHE A 94 -0.17 2.41 2.39
N PHE A 95 -1.43 2.78 2.45
CA PHE A 95 -2.32 2.60 1.30
C PHE A 95 -1.93 3.49 0.11
N VAL A 96 -1.45 4.72 0.36
CA VAL A 96 -0.90 5.57 -0.70
C VAL A 96 0.29 4.90 -1.38
N GLY A 97 1.28 4.41 -0.64
CA GLY A 97 2.45 3.72 -1.20
C GLY A 97 2.07 2.46 -1.99
N LEU A 98 1.12 1.68 -1.46
CA LEU A 98 0.57 0.51 -2.15
C LEU A 98 -0.09 0.90 -3.47
N CYS A 99 -1.02 1.83 -3.45
CA CYS A 99 -1.76 2.27 -4.64
C CYS A 99 -0.87 2.96 -5.66
N LEU A 100 0.15 3.71 -5.21
CA LEU A 100 1.11 4.40 -6.07
C LEU A 100 1.92 3.38 -6.88
N LEU A 101 2.45 2.35 -6.24
CA LEU A 101 3.23 1.31 -6.94
C LEU A 101 2.35 0.50 -7.91
N LEU A 102 1.13 0.14 -7.52
CA LEU A 102 0.19 -0.54 -8.42
C LEU A 102 -0.21 0.33 -9.62
N THR A 103 -0.42 1.64 -9.40
CA THR A 103 -0.73 2.59 -10.47
C THR A 103 0.48 2.76 -11.41
N GLY A 104 1.70 2.86 -10.86
CA GLY A 104 2.92 2.91 -11.65
C GLY A 104 3.11 1.67 -12.52
N TYR A 105 2.84 0.49 -11.97
CA TYR A 105 2.86 -0.76 -12.75
C TYR A 105 1.82 -0.77 -13.88
N ARG A 106 0.61 -0.27 -13.62
CA ARG A 106 -0.44 -0.11 -14.65
C ARG A 106 0.06 0.77 -15.81
N LEU A 107 0.63 1.93 -15.49
CA LEU A 107 1.12 2.87 -16.50
C LEU A 107 2.23 2.24 -17.34
N LYS A 108 3.15 1.50 -16.73
CA LYS A 108 4.23 0.79 -17.45
C LYS A 108 3.71 -0.30 -18.38
N LYS A 109 2.63 -1.00 -18.01
CA LYS A 109 2.05 -2.10 -18.82
C LYS A 109 1.05 -1.60 -19.88
N GLY A 110 0.49 -0.41 -19.69
CA GLY A 110 -0.47 0.22 -20.61
C GLY A 110 0.15 1.15 -21.65
N SER A 111 1.47 1.36 -21.61
CA SER A 111 2.28 2.00 -22.67
C SER A 111 2.98 0.95 -23.51
#